data_AF-A0A7J6RD49-F1
#
_entry.id   AF-A0A7J6RD49-F1
#
_cell.length_a   1.000
_cell.length_b   1.000
_cell.length_c   1.000
_cell.angle_alpha   90.00
_cell.angle_beta   90.00
_cell.angle_gamma   90.00
#
_symmetry.space_group_name_H-M   'P 1'
#
loop_
_entity.id
_entity.type
_entity.pdbx_description
1 polymer ?
#
loop_
_entity_poly.entity_id
_entity_poly.type
_entity_poly.pdbx_seq_one_letter_code
_entity_poly.pdbx_strand_id
1 'polypeptide(L)'
;DLRFGFFTISLRSSVLRSTPFAALDMQMRFFANFFLMTFLVVVDGTCSEAEKEKVTGELFPNYLYRCSLAARSDTSSIAPCLEGPCQISSGCANCFNNFGACALSNCGFRCFFFGTLSATCRNCVANACNAPLLRCTGLTKPLSAPTAEGDRCL
;
A
#
# COMPACT_ATOMS: atom_id res chain seq x y z
N ASP A 1 58.72 7.37 -0.08
CA ASP A 1 59.05 8.77 0.29
C ASP A 1 57.81 9.50 0.76
N LEU A 2 57.74 9.92 2.03
CA LEU A 2 58.52 11.02 2.60
C LEU A 2 58.19 12.31 1.85
N ARG A 3 57.40 13.17 2.50
CA ARG A 3 57.87 14.39 3.18
C ARG A 3 57.66 15.59 2.27
N PHE A 4 56.68 16.43 2.62
CA PHE A 4 56.84 17.58 3.52
C PHE A 4 57.34 18.82 2.78
N GLY A 5 56.76 19.97 3.11
CA GLY A 5 57.32 21.28 2.84
C GLY A 5 56.65 21.96 1.65
N PHE A 6 55.58 22.72 1.88
CA PHE A 6 55.67 24.17 2.10
C PHE A 6 56.46 24.89 1.00
N PHE A 7 55.75 25.58 0.11
CA PHE A 7 55.86 27.03 0.00
C PHE A 7 54.64 27.57 -0.74
N THR A 8 53.97 28.52 -0.09
CA THR A 8 52.87 29.32 -0.62
C THR A 8 53.41 30.40 -1.56
N ILE A 9 52.63 30.78 -2.58
CA ILE A 9 52.24 32.17 -2.90
C ILE A 9 51.21 32.14 -4.05
N SER A 10 50.17 32.95 -3.86
CA SER A 10 48.97 33.15 -4.66
C SER A 10 49.21 34.10 -5.84
N LEU A 11 48.63 33.83 -7.01
CA LEU A 11 47.70 34.72 -7.73
C LEU A 11 47.11 34.03 -8.98
N ARG A 12 45.82 34.28 -9.20
CA ARG A 12 44.82 33.46 -9.91
C ARG A 12 44.91 33.56 -11.44
N SER A 13 44.93 32.43 -12.13
CA SER A 13 44.53 32.27 -13.54
C SER A 13 44.10 30.83 -13.81
N SER A 14 43.21 30.67 -14.79
CA SER A 14 42.99 29.43 -15.59
C SER A 14 41.92 28.42 -15.12
N VAL A 15 40.90 28.24 -15.98
CA VAL A 15 40.62 27.03 -16.77
C VAL A 15 40.41 25.68 -16.03
N LEU A 16 39.31 25.01 -16.42
CA LEU A 16 39.01 23.55 -16.36
C LEU A 16 38.66 22.89 -15.01
N ARG A 17 37.39 22.47 -14.95
CA ARG A 17 36.94 21.08 -14.76
C ARG A 17 37.76 20.23 -13.77
N SER A 18 37.23 20.10 -12.56
CA SER A 18 37.30 18.87 -11.76
C SER A 18 36.42 19.02 -10.51
N THR A 19 35.44 18.12 -10.38
CA THR A 19 34.99 17.66 -9.05
C THR A 19 36.23 17.18 -8.28
N PRO A 20 36.32 17.27 -6.93
CA PRO A 20 35.21 16.92 -6.05
C PRO A 20 35.17 17.65 -4.68
N PHE A 21 34.13 17.35 -3.91
CA PHE A 21 33.99 17.51 -2.45
C PHE A 21 34.16 18.91 -1.81
N ALA A 22 33.05 19.26 -1.15
CA ALA A 22 32.95 20.12 0.02
C ALA A 22 32.85 21.64 -0.22
N ALA A 23 31.69 22.13 0.22
CA ALA A 23 31.44 23.51 0.60
C ALA A 23 31.41 24.53 -0.54
N LEU A 24 30.24 24.65 -1.16
CA LEU A 24 29.36 25.81 -0.95
C LEU A 24 28.03 25.54 -1.66
N ASP A 25 27.43 24.45 -1.16
CA ASP A 25 26.10 23.91 -1.38
C ASP A 25 25.05 24.87 -0.77
N MET A 26 24.92 26.08 -1.30
CA MET A 26 23.98 27.06 -0.71
C MET A 26 23.25 27.94 -1.73
N GLN A 27 23.13 27.46 -2.97
CA GLN A 27 22.30 28.11 -4.00
C GLN A 27 21.47 27.12 -4.85
N MET A 28 21.74 25.80 -4.82
CA MET A 28 20.85 24.77 -5.39
C MET A 28 19.87 24.16 -4.38
N ARG A 29 19.96 24.56 -3.11
CA ARG A 29 19.04 24.14 -2.05
C ARG A 29 17.63 24.67 -2.25
N PHE A 30 17.44 25.77 -2.98
CA PHE A 30 16.10 26.35 -3.16
C PHE A 30 15.23 25.58 -4.17
N PHE A 31 15.82 24.98 -5.21
CA PHE A 31 15.06 24.13 -6.14
C PHE A 31 14.89 22.70 -5.62
N ALA A 32 15.85 22.17 -4.84
CA ALA A 32 15.66 20.91 -4.12
C ALA A 32 14.64 21.04 -2.97
N ASN A 33 14.59 22.16 -2.26
CA ASN A 33 13.66 22.38 -1.15
C ASN A 33 12.24 22.73 -1.60
N PHE A 34 12.03 23.33 -2.78
CA PHE A 34 10.66 23.52 -3.30
C PHE A 34 10.04 22.21 -3.78
N PHE A 35 10.85 21.27 -4.27
CA PHE A 35 10.39 19.92 -4.65
C PHE A 35 10.24 18.95 -3.45
N LEU A 36 10.72 19.32 -2.25
CA LEU A 36 10.70 18.46 -1.05
C LEU A 36 9.56 18.77 -0.05
N MET A 37 8.77 19.83 -0.24
CA MET A 37 7.77 20.27 0.76
C MET A 37 6.33 20.46 0.23
N THR A 38 6.02 20.06 -1.01
CA THR A 38 4.63 20.04 -1.52
C THR A 38 4.26 18.76 -2.26
N PHE A 39 4.74 17.62 -1.78
CA PHE A 39 4.00 16.39 -1.96
C PHE A 39 3.77 15.74 -0.58
N LEU A 40 2.78 16.28 0.13
CA LEU A 40 1.81 15.38 0.72
C LEU A 40 1.17 14.62 -0.44
N VAL A 41 1.86 13.66 -1.06
CA VAL A 41 1.11 12.57 -1.66
C VAL A 41 0.56 11.87 -0.43
N VAL A 42 -0.64 12.22 -0.01
CA VAL A 42 -1.53 11.17 0.44
C VAL A 42 -1.62 10.28 -0.78
N VAL A 43 -0.76 9.26 -0.88
CA VAL A 43 -0.97 8.18 -1.83
C VAL A 43 -2.20 7.48 -1.27
N ASP A 44 -3.38 7.96 -1.66
CA ASP A 44 -4.62 7.25 -1.43
C ASP A 44 -4.54 5.98 -2.29
N GLY A 45 -4.14 4.87 -1.66
CA GLY A 45 -4.07 3.55 -2.27
C GLY A 45 -2.70 2.89 -2.17
N THR A 46 -2.56 1.91 -1.27
CA THR A 46 -1.44 0.96 -1.23
C THR A 46 -1.43 -0.02 -2.40
N CYS A 47 -2.51 -0.10 -3.19
CA CYS A 47 -2.58 -0.91 -4.41
C CYS A 47 -2.21 -0.05 -5.63
N SER A 48 -1.27 -0.53 -6.43
CA SER A 48 -1.00 0.00 -7.77
C SER A 48 -2.16 -0.26 -8.74
N GLU A 49 -2.22 0.50 -9.83
CA GLU A 49 -3.29 0.37 -10.84
C GLU A 49 -3.40 -1.05 -11.42
N ALA A 50 -2.26 -1.74 -11.62
CA ALA A 50 -2.24 -3.12 -12.10
C ALA A 50 -2.83 -4.12 -11.08
N GLU A 51 -2.74 -3.81 -9.78
CA GLU A 51 -3.36 -4.63 -8.73
C GLU A 51 -4.85 -4.33 -8.60
N LYS A 52 -5.27 -3.08 -8.83
CA LYS A 52 -6.69 -2.68 -8.82
C LYS A 52 -7.49 -3.48 -9.84
N GLU A 53 -6.95 -3.74 -11.03
CA GLU A 53 -7.58 -4.60 -12.04
C GLU A 53 -7.79 -6.03 -11.51
N LYS A 54 -6.78 -6.62 -10.87
CA LYS A 54 -6.84 -7.97 -10.31
C LYS A 54 -7.89 -8.10 -9.20
N VAL A 55 -7.90 -7.17 -8.26
CA VAL A 55 -8.79 -7.23 -7.09
C VAL A 55 -10.23 -6.82 -7.39
N THR A 56 -10.48 -6.20 -8.54
CA THR A 56 -11.83 -5.90 -9.04
C THR A 56 -12.39 -6.98 -9.97
N GLY A 57 -11.59 -8.01 -10.30
CA GLY A 57 -12.03 -9.16 -11.07
C GLY A 57 -13.12 -9.97 -10.35
N GLU A 58 -13.94 -10.68 -11.13
CA GLU A 58 -15.12 -11.41 -10.62
C GLU A 58 -14.77 -12.55 -9.65
N LEU A 59 -13.57 -13.12 -9.76
CA LEU A 59 -13.11 -14.22 -8.90
C LEU A 59 -12.61 -13.74 -7.53
N PHE A 60 -12.09 -12.51 -7.47
CA PHE A 60 -11.44 -11.99 -6.28
C PHE A 60 -12.36 -11.96 -5.04
N PRO A 61 -13.62 -11.49 -5.10
CA PRO A 61 -14.50 -11.47 -3.93
C PRO A 61 -14.73 -12.84 -3.29
N ASN A 62 -14.93 -13.88 -4.11
CA ASN A 62 -15.16 -15.24 -3.62
C ASN A 62 -13.87 -15.85 -3.05
N TYR A 63 -12.71 -15.54 -3.65
CA TYR A 63 -11.42 -15.96 -3.12
C TYR A 63 -11.03 -15.24 -1.82
N LEU A 64 -11.27 -13.94 -1.75
CA LEU A 64 -11.12 -13.16 -0.51
C LEU A 64 -12.02 -13.72 0.59
N TYR A 65 -13.24 -14.12 0.26
CA TYR A 65 -14.15 -14.76 1.18
C TYR A 65 -13.59 -16.10 1.69
N ARG A 66 -13.04 -16.95 0.82
CA ARG A 66 -12.29 -18.17 1.23
C ARG A 66 -11.17 -17.85 2.23
N CYS A 67 -10.32 -16.88 1.90
CA CYS A 67 -9.22 -16.48 2.78
C CYS A 67 -9.73 -15.98 4.14
N SER A 68 -10.85 -15.26 4.15
CA SER A 68 -11.48 -14.75 5.37
C SER A 68 -12.07 -15.87 6.24
N LEU A 69 -12.67 -16.90 5.63
CA LEU A 69 -13.15 -18.08 6.36
C LEU A 69 -11.99 -18.90 6.95
N ALA A 70 -10.91 -19.08 6.19
CA ALA A 70 -9.73 -19.80 6.62
C ALA A 70 -9.02 -19.10 7.80
N ALA A 71 -9.00 -17.77 7.79
CA ALA A 71 -8.47 -16.94 8.88
C ALA A 71 -9.24 -17.12 10.20
N ARG A 72 -10.51 -17.52 10.16
CA ARG A 72 -11.41 -17.65 11.32
C ARG A 72 -11.46 -16.37 12.16
N SER A 73 -10.66 -16.32 13.24
CA SER A 73 -10.55 -15.20 14.18
C SER A 73 -9.20 -14.47 14.10
N ASP A 74 -8.25 -14.99 13.32
CA ASP A 74 -6.94 -14.40 13.13
C ASP A 74 -6.80 -13.85 11.70
N THR A 75 -7.11 -12.56 11.55
CA THR A 75 -7.12 -11.90 10.24
C THR A 75 -5.71 -11.76 9.64
N SER A 76 -4.65 -11.93 10.42
CA SER A 76 -3.27 -11.83 9.94
C SER A 76 -2.95 -12.82 8.82
N SER A 77 -3.72 -13.91 8.73
CA SER A 77 -3.60 -14.93 7.67
C SER A 77 -4.23 -14.51 6.33
N ILE A 78 -5.01 -13.43 6.28
CA ILE A 78 -5.71 -12.99 5.05
C ILE A 78 -4.71 -12.45 4.03
N ALA A 79 -3.80 -11.56 4.44
CA ALA A 79 -2.81 -11.00 3.52
C ALA A 79 -1.96 -12.07 2.81
N PRO A 80 -1.29 -13.00 3.52
CA PRO A 80 -0.49 -14.04 2.86
C PRO A 80 -1.33 -15.01 2.01
N CYS A 81 -2.62 -15.18 2.31
CA CYS A 81 -3.53 -15.98 1.49
C CYS A 81 -3.79 -15.35 0.10
N LEU A 82 -3.65 -14.02 -0.02
CA LEU A 82 -3.89 -13.27 -1.24
C LEU A 82 -2.60 -13.01 -2.05
N GLU A 83 -1.48 -12.69 -1.40
CA GLU A 83 -0.26 -12.19 -2.07
C GLU A 83 0.20 -13.08 -3.25
N GLY A 84 0.40 -14.37 -3.01
CA GLY A 84 0.84 -15.31 -4.04
C GLY A 84 -0.23 -15.58 -5.10
N PRO A 85 -1.40 -16.13 -4.71
CA PRO A 85 -2.45 -16.53 -5.66
C PRO A 85 -3.05 -15.38 -6.47
N CYS A 86 -3.18 -14.19 -5.87
CA CYS A 86 -3.69 -13.00 -6.53
C CYS A 86 -2.58 -12.17 -7.18
N GLN A 87 -1.31 -12.50 -6.95
CA GLN A 87 -0.15 -11.74 -7.44
C GLN A 87 -0.26 -10.25 -7.12
N ILE A 88 -0.59 -9.94 -5.86
CA ILE A 88 -0.65 -8.58 -5.32
C ILE A 88 0.45 -8.37 -4.29
N SER A 89 0.90 -7.14 -4.15
CA SER A 89 1.86 -6.71 -3.15
C SER A 89 1.32 -6.89 -1.74
N SER A 90 2.25 -7.01 -0.78
CA SER A 90 1.91 -7.08 0.63
C SER A 90 1.18 -5.84 1.14
N GLY A 91 1.52 -4.66 0.62
CA GLY A 91 0.81 -3.41 0.92
C GLY A 91 -0.68 -3.48 0.53
N CYS A 92 -0.96 -3.92 -0.69
CA CYS A 92 -2.33 -4.09 -1.17
C CYS A 92 -3.07 -5.21 -0.42
N ALA A 93 -2.41 -6.36 -0.21
CA ALA A 93 -2.97 -7.49 0.55
C ALA A 93 -3.34 -7.09 1.99
N ASN A 94 -2.54 -6.23 2.62
CA ASN A 94 -2.79 -5.78 3.98
C ASN A 94 -4.04 -4.88 4.09
N CYS A 95 -4.46 -4.20 3.02
CA CYS A 95 -5.75 -3.53 3.00
C CYS A 95 -6.91 -4.50 3.19
N PHE A 96 -6.84 -5.68 2.57
CA PHE A 96 -7.86 -6.71 2.70
C PHE A 96 -7.79 -7.43 4.05
N ASN A 97 -6.59 -7.57 4.63
CA ASN A 97 -6.46 -7.98 6.04
C ASN A 97 -7.16 -7.00 6.98
N ASN A 98 -6.88 -5.70 6.85
CA ASN A 98 -7.54 -4.65 7.65
C ASN A 98 -9.07 -4.64 7.44
N PHE A 99 -9.53 -4.90 6.22
CA PHE A 99 -10.95 -5.05 5.92
C PHE A 99 -11.56 -6.26 6.61
N GLY A 100 -10.88 -7.42 6.60
CA GLY A 100 -11.29 -8.60 7.35
C GLY A 100 -11.35 -8.34 8.86
N ALA A 101 -10.34 -7.65 9.41
CA ALA A 101 -10.31 -7.26 10.82
C ALA A 101 -11.49 -6.31 11.17
N CYS A 102 -11.78 -5.35 10.30
CA CYS A 102 -12.94 -4.48 10.43
C CYS A 102 -14.25 -5.27 10.43
N ALA A 103 -14.41 -6.21 9.49
CA ALA A 103 -15.61 -7.04 9.38
C ALA A 103 -15.80 -7.93 10.62
N LEU A 104 -14.72 -8.54 11.13
CA LEU A 104 -14.77 -9.35 12.34
C LEU A 104 -15.15 -8.51 13.57
N SER A 105 -14.53 -7.35 13.75
CA SER A 105 -14.75 -6.48 14.91
C SER A 105 -16.14 -5.83 14.93
N ASN A 106 -16.59 -5.29 13.79
CA ASN A 106 -17.85 -4.52 13.73
C ASN A 106 -19.07 -5.38 13.38
N CYS A 107 -18.87 -6.46 12.62
CA CYS A 107 -19.94 -7.23 12.02
C CYS A 107 -19.91 -8.72 12.37
N GLY A 108 -18.84 -9.22 13.02
CA GLY A 108 -18.65 -10.64 13.32
C GLY A 108 -19.85 -11.29 14.02
N PHE A 109 -20.43 -10.61 15.01
CA PHE A 109 -21.64 -11.09 15.69
C PHE A 109 -22.83 -11.22 14.74
N ARG A 110 -23.13 -10.19 13.93
CA ARG A 110 -24.24 -10.24 12.94
C ARG A 110 -23.99 -11.32 11.89
N CYS A 111 -22.76 -11.46 11.42
CA CYS A 111 -22.38 -12.46 10.44
C CYS A 111 -22.45 -13.88 10.99
N PHE A 112 -22.12 -14.08 12.27
CA PHE A 112 -22.27 -15.37 12.93
C PHE A 112 -23.75 -15.76 13.08
N PHE A 113 -24.60 -14.83 13.54
CA PHE A 113 -26.02 -15.13 13.79
C PHE A 113 -26.87 -15.29 12.52
N PHE A 114 -26.65 -14.46 11.51
CA PHE A 114 -27.46 -14.48 10.29
C PHE A 114 -26.80 -15.26 9.14
N GLY A 115 -25.54 -15.65 9.29
CA GLY A 115 -24.71 -16.24 8.25
C GLY A 115 -23.90 -15.19 7.49
N THR A 116 -22.69 -15.56 7.09
CA THR A 116 -21.70 -14.70 6.43
C THR A 116 -22.12 -14.23 5.04
N LEU A 117 -22.88 -15.02 4.31
CA LEU A 117 -23.44 -14.64 2.99
C LEU A 117 -24.80 -13.92 3.09
N SER A 118 -25.34 -13.74 4.29
CA SER A 118 -26.64 -13.08 4.47
C SER A 118 -26.58 -11.61 4.06
N ALA A 119 -27.71 -11.09 3.59
CA ALA A 119 -27.83 -9.66 3.30
C ALA A 119 -27.54 -8.79 4.55
N THR A 120 -27.91 -9.25 5.74
CA THR A 120 -27.66 -8.57 7.02
C THR A 120 -26.17 -8.41 7.30
N CYS A 121 -25.39 -9.50 7.14
CA CYS A 121 -23.94 -9.45 7.29
C CYS A 121 -23.30 -8.54 6.24
N ARG A 122 -23.63 -8.75 4.97
CA ARG A 122 -23.06 -7.99 3.84
C ARG A 122 -23.32 -6.50 3.96
N ASN A 123 -24.54 -6.10 4.35
CA ASN A 123 -24.86 -4.69 4.59
C ASN A 123 -24.08 -4.12 5.78
N CYS A 124 -23.86 -4.87 6.85
CA CYS A 124 -23.02 -4.40 7.96
C CYS A 124 -21.60 -4.12 7.47
N VAL A 125 -20.98 -5.09 6.79
CA VAL A 125 -19.60 -4.97 6.28
C VAL A 125 -19.50 -3.81 5.29
N ALA A 126 -20.47 -3.68 4.38
CA ALA A 126 -20.47 -2.61 3.40
C ALA A 126 -20.53 -1.22 4.05
N ASN A 127 -21.36 -1.05 5.08
CA ASN A 127 -21.49 0.24 5.77
C ASN A 127 -20.30 0.56 6.68
N ALA A 128 -19.78 -0.44 7.39
CA ALA A 128 -18.71 -0.22 8.37
C ALA A 128 -17.30 -0.19 7.73
N CYS A 129 -17.06 -0.98 6.69
CA CYS A 129 -15.71 -1.35 6.26
C CYS A 129 -15.36 -0.95 4.83
N ASN A 130 -16.32 -0.56 3.97
CA ASN A 130 -15.99 -0.16 2.59
C ASN A 130 -15.20 1.15 2.55
N ALA A 131 -15.60 2.18 3.30
CA ALA A 131 -14.90 3.46 3.30
C ALA A 131 -13.40 3.34 3.62
N PRO A 132 -12.97 2.66 4.71
CA PRO A 132 -11.54 2.46 4.98
C PRO A 132 -10.86 1.56 3.94
N LEU A 133 -11.56 0.57 3.37
CA LEU A 133 -11.02 -0.26 2.29
C LEU A 133 -10.73 0.57 1.04
N LEU A 134 -11.66 1.43 0.61
CA LEU A 134 -11.48 2.29 -0.56
C LEU A 134 -10.31 3.25 -0.37
N ARG A 135 -10.21 3.84 0.82
CA ARG A 135 -9.08 4.70 1.18
C ARG A 135 -7.76 3.95 1.16
N CYS A 136 -7.73 2.72 1.67
CA CYS A 136 -6.51 1.90 1.71
C CYS A 136 -6.11 1.40 0.33
N THR A 137 -7.05 0.96 -0.50
CA THR A 137 -6.76 0.36 -1.82
C THR A 137 -6.67 1.39 -2.95
N GLY A 138 -7.24 2.58 -2.78
CA GLY A 138 -7.37 3.57 -3.84
C GLY A 138 -8.39 3.17 -4.91
N LEU A 139 -9.30 2.25 -4.59
CA LEU A 139 -10.43 1.89 -5.45
C LEU A 139 -11.50 2.97 -5.43
N THR A 140 -12.19 3.16 -6.55
CA THR A 140 -13.28 4.16 -6.68
C THR A 140 -14.66 3.58 -6.34
N LYS A 141 -14.78 2.26 -6.29
CA LYS A 141 -16.02 1.54 -5.99
C LYS A 141 -15.72 0.39 -5.02
N PRO A 142 -16.67 0.07 -4.13
CA PRO A 142 -16.52 -1.08 -3.24
C PRO A 142 -16.45 -2.38 -4.04
N LEU A 143 -15.81 -3.38 -3.45
CA LEU A 143 -15.82 -4.73 -4.00
C LEU A 143 -17.25 -5.26 -4.10
N SER A 144 -17.50 -6.04 -5.14
CA SER A 144 -18.69 -6.87 -5.23
C SER A 144 -18.74 -7.82 -4.03
N ALA A 145 -19.93 -8.05 -3.49
CA ALA A 145 -20.08 -9.00 -2.41
C ALA A 145 -19.82 -10.45 -2.89
N PRO A 146 -19.23 -11.31 -2.05
CA PRO A 146 -19.11 -12.72 -2.37
C PRO A 146 -20.50 -13.38 -2.47
N THR A 147 -20.59 -14.36 -3.35
CA THR A 147 -21.78 -15.22 -3.52
C THR A 147 -21.51 -16.66 -3.07
N ALA A 148 -20.24 -17.08 -3.07
CA ALA A 148 -19.78 -18.39 -2.65
C ALA A 148 -18.29 -18.34 -2.25
N GLU A 149 -17.74 -19.46 -1.77
CA GLU A 149 -16.30 -19.63 -1.61
C GLU A 149 -15.63 -19.82 -2.98
N GLY A 150 -14.52 -19.12 -3.22
CA GLY A 150 -13.74 -19.20 -4.46
C GLY A 150 -12.42 -19.91 -4.24
N ASP A 151 -12.03 -20.78 -5.16
CA ASP A 151 -10.81 -21.59 -5.12
C ASP A 151 -9.62 -20.94 -5.86
N ARG A 152 -9.88 -19.94 -6.71
CA ARG A 152 -8.88 -19.21 -7.50
C ARG A 152 -9.08 -17.71 -7.40
N CYS A 153 -7.98 -16.96 -7.47
CA CYS A 153 -8.00 -15.50 -7.40
C CYS A 153 -7.96 -14.82 -8.77
N LEU A 154 -7.35 -15.48 -9.76
CA LEU A 154 -7.16 -15.03 -11.14
C LEU A 154 -7.54 -16.16 -12.11
#